data_AF-A0A939QAI2-F1
#
_entry.id   AF-A0A939QAI2-F1
#
_cell.length_a   1.000
_cell.length_b   1.000
_cell.length_c   1.000
_cell.angle_alpha   90.00
_cell.angle_beta   90.00
_cell.angle_gamma   90.00
#
_symmetry.space_group_name_H-M   'P 1'
#
loop_
_entity.id
_entity.type
_entity.pdbx_description
1 polymer ?
#
loop_
_entity_poly.entity_id
_entity_poly.type
_entity_poly.pdbx_seq_one_letter_code
_entity_poly.pdbx_strand_id
1 'polypeptide(L)'
;MALIDRDGAPGASIRRVAAELNVNPASLYNHVPNRAAMIEDVRALVSARIVSAPLRELTWEDGLREWARSYRLAFAQHPLVVPILMTTPASSSVLLAEYEDFAIAAQSVGWSSSEVLPLLTAFESFILGSVLDLAGPAVMFDPAGQEASFPNFARAYASLSEEDPQDPVATRAFEMGLSMLVANARPRSAT
;
A
#
# COMPACT_ATOMS: atom_id res chain seq x y z
N MET A 1 -8.51 3.05 13.64
CA MET A 1 -8.57 1.93 12.68
C MET A 1 -9.99 1.42 12.51
N ALA A 2 -10.60 0.78 13.51
CA ALA A 2 -11.95 0.17 13.39
C ALA A 2 -13.04 1.04 12.72
N LEU A 3 -13.14 2.34 13.06
CA LEU A 3 -14.09 3.24 12.40
C LEU A 3 -13.82 3.44 10.91
N ILE A 4 -12.54 3.50 10.51
CA ILE A 4 -12.14 3.63 9.11
C ILE A 4 -12.39 2.32 8.37
N ASP A 5 -12.11 1.17 9.00
CA ASP A 5 -12.33 -0.14 8.40
C ASP A 5 -13.81 -0.40 8.10
N ARG A 6 -14.71 0.13 8.95
CA ARG A 6 -16.15 -0.01 8.78
C ARG A 6 -16.76 1.06 7.86
N ASP A 7 -16.36 2.32 8.05
CA ASP A 7 -17.06 3.48 7.46
C ASP A 7 -16.22 4.22 6.40
N GLY A 8 -15.00 3.78 6.10
CA GLY A 8 -14.08 4.45 5.19
C GLY A 8 -13.67 5.86 5.65
N ALA A 9 -13.52 6.79 4.70
CA ALA A 9 -13.14 8.18 4.99
C ALA A 9 -14.04 8.90 6.00
N PRO A 10 -15.38 8.73 5.99
CA PRO A 10 -16.27 9.20 7.07
C PRO A 10 -15.94 8.69 8.48
N GLY A 11 -15.23 7.56 8.60
CA GLY A 11 -14.77 7.00 9.87
C GLY A 11 -13.59 7.76 10.48
N ALA A 12 -12.79 8.45 9.66
CA ALA A 12 -11.67 9.29 10.11
C ALA A 12 -12.16 10.67 10.60
N SER A 13 -12.94 10.66 11.69
CA SER A 13 -13.52 11.86 12.33
C SER A 13 -13.27 11.88 13.83
N ILE A 14 -12.66 12.97 14.33
CA ILE A 14 -12.42 13.20 15.77
C ILE A 14 -13.71 13.03 16.58
N ARG A 15 -14.83 13.55 16.09
CA ARG A 15 -16.13 13.45 16.79
C ARG A 15 -16.63 12.02 16.87
N ARG A 16 -16.48 11.23 15.80
CA ARG A 16 -16.89 9.82 15.80
C ARG A 16 -15.98 8.97 16.66
N VAL A 17 -14.68 9.25 16.66
CA VAL A 17 -13.71 8.61 17.56
C VAL A 17 -14.06 8.91 19.03
N ALA A 18 -14.33 10.16 19.38
CA ALA A 18 -14.73 10.52 20.73
C ALA A 18 -16.03 9.82 21.17
N ALA A 19 -17.02 9.72 20.28
CA ALA A 19 -18.26 9.00 20.54
C ALA A 19 -18.04 7.50 20.74
N GLU A 20 -17.24 6.85 19.88
CA GLU A 20 -16.89 5.43 20.00
C GLU A 20 -16.14 5.12 21.31
N LEU A 21 -15.28 6.04 21.75
CA LEU A 21 -14.54 5.93 23.01
C LEU A 21 -15.35 6.38 24.24
N ASN A 22 -16.61 6.82 24.06
CA ASN A 22 -17.46 7.37 25.11
C ASN A 22 -16.81 8.51 25.92
N VAL A 23 -16.07 9.40 25.24
CA VAL A 23 -15.41 10.58 25.82
C VAL A 23 -15.92 11.87 25.18
N ASN A 24 -15.69 13.00 25.85
CA ASN A 24 -15.97 14.31 25.27
C ASN A 24 -14.98 14.62 24.12
N PRO A 25 -15.42 15.12 22.96
CA PRO A 25 -14.51 15.55 21.89
C PRO A 25 -13.41 16.51 22.34
N ALA A 26 -13.69 17.41 23.30
CA ALA A 26 -12.69 18.32 23.86
C ALA A 26 -11.51 17.58 24.51
N SER A 27 -11.76 16.43 25.14
CA SER A 27 -10.70 15.57 25.69
C SER A 27 -9.81 15.01 24.59
N LEU A 28 -10.38 14.64 23.43
CA LEU A 28 -9.61 14.12 22.30
C LEU A 28 -8.70 15.20 21.69
N TYR A 29 -9.18 16.44 21.61
CA TYR A 29 -8.39 17.58 21.11
C TYR A 29 -7.14 17.88 21.94
N ASN A 30 -7.11 17.49 23.22
CA ASN A 30 -5.90 17.61 24.05
C ASN A 30 -4.80 16.62 23.63
N HIS A 31 -5.16 15.51 22.98
CA HIS A 31 -4.22 14.50 22.50
C HIS A 31 -3.94 14.66 21.00
N VAL A 32 -4.97 14.99 20.22
CA VAL A 32 -4.92 15.07 18.76
C VAL A 32 -5.58 16.38 18.32
N PRO A 33 -4.78 17.41 17.98
CA PRO A 33 -5.29 18.78 17.87
C PRO A 33 -6.22 18.99 16.67
N ASN A 34 -6.13 18.17 15.63
CA ASN A 34 -6.96 18.28 14.43
C ASN A 34 -6.98 16.96 13.65
N ARG A 35 -7.86 16.89 12.63
CA ARG A 35 -8.00 15.69 11.79
C ARG A 35 -6.71 15.33 11.06
N ALA A 36 -5.90 16.29 10.65
CA ALA A 36 -4.64 16.02 9.95
C ALA A 36 -3.63 15.34 10.89
N ALA A 37 -3.52 15.81 12.14
CA ALA A 37 -2.70 15.13 13.17
C ALA A 37 -3.18 13.69 13.41
N MET A 38 -4.50 13.47 13.49
CA MET A 38 -5.07 12.13 13.64
C MET A 38 -4.73 11.21 12.45
N ILE A 39 -4.74 11.75 11.23
CA ILE A 39 -4.35 11.01 10.02
C ILE A 39 -2.87 10.65 10.06
N GLU A 40 -2.03 11.55 10.58
CA GLU A 40 -0.61 11.29 10.71
C GLU A 40 -0.31 10.24 11.79
N ASP A 41 -1.07 10.22 12.88
CA ASP A 41 -1.00 9.15 13.88
C ASP A 41 -1.40 7.79 13.26
N VAL A 42 -2.47 7.77 12.46
CA VAL A 42 -2.88 6.57 11.70
C VAL A 42 -1.77 6.13 10.74
N ARG A 43 -1.13 7.07 10.03
CA ARG A 43 0.01 6.79 9.15
C ARG A 43 1.14 6.15 9.95
N ALA A 44 1.55 6.77 11.06
CA ALA A 44 2.62 6.25 11.90
C ALA A 44 2.32 4.83 12.41
N LEU A 45 1.07 4.55 12.82
CA LEU A 45 0.66 3.23 13.29
C LEU A 45 0.75 2.15 12.20
N VAL A 46 0.34 2.46 10.98
CA VAL A 46 0.40 1.50 9.87
C VAL A 46 1.83 1.35 9.36
N SER A 47 2.55 2.46 9.15
CA SER A 47 3.93 2.46 8.68
C SER A 47 4.87 1.74 9.65
N ALA A 48 4.67 1.83 10.97
CA ALA A 48 5.49 1.10 11.96
C ALA A 48 5.52 -0.43 11.80
N ARG A 49 4.66 -1.00 10.94
CA ARG A 49 4.62 -2.43 10.61
C ARG A 49 5.40 -2.77 9.34
N ILE A 50 5.86 -1.78 8.59
CA ILE A 50 6.72 -1.93 7.44
C ILE A 50 8.12 -2.29 7.96
N VAL A 51 8.75 -3.27 7.30
CA VAL A 51 10.09 -3.73 7.65
C VAL A 51 11.06 -3.28 6.57
N SER A 52 11.82 -2.22 6.84
CA SER A 52 12.83 -1.66 5.92
C SER A 52 14.22 -2.30 6.05
N ALA A 53 14.51 -3.01 7.15
CA ALA A 53 15.82 -3.62 7.40
C ALA A 53 16.36 -4.48 6.23
N PRO A 54 15.53 -5.31 5.52
CA PRO A 54 15.98 -6.06 4.35
C PRO A 54 16.60 -5.22 3.23
N LEU A 55 16.22 -3.94 3.08
CA LEU A 55 16.82 -3.03 2.09
C LEU A 55 18.31 -2.80 2.35
N ARG A 56 18.75 -2.92 3.62
CA ARG A 56 20.15 -2.76 4.04
C ARG A 56 20.88 -4.09 4.23
N GLU A 57 20.16 -5.16 4.50
CA GLU A 57 20.73 -6.46 4.89
C GLU A 57 20.85 -7.45 3.72
N LEU A 58 20.03 -7.30 2.68
CA LEU A 58 19.98 -8.22 1.55
C LEU A 58 20.52 -7.58 0.26
N THR A 59 20.53 -8.37 -0.82
CA THR A 59 20.72 -7.81 -2.16
C THR A 59 19.59 -6.82 -2.46
N TRP A 60 19.86 -5.81 -3.28
CA TRP A 60 18.86 -4.79 -3.64
C TRP A 60 17.52 -5.39 -4.09
N GLU A 61 17.56 -6.39 -4.96
CA GLU A 61 16.38 -7.04 -5.47
C GLU A 61 15.62 -7.83 -4.39
N ASP A 62 16.32 -8.55 -3.51
CA ASP A 62 15.69 -9.30 -2.43
C ASP A 62 15.14 -8.36 -1.34
N GLY A 63 15.89 -7.30 -1.02
CA GLY A 63 15.47 -6.26 -0.10
C GLY A 63 14.19 -5.55 -0.56
N LEU A 64 14.10 -5.21 -1.85
CA LEU A 64 12.88 -4.64 -2.44
C LEU A 64 11.68 -5.59 -2.33
N ARG A 65 11.88 -6.90 -2.54
CA ARG A 65 10.79 -7.88 -2.44
C ARG A 65 10.25 -7.96 -1.01
N GLU A 66 11.15 -8.11 -0.03
CA GLU A 66 10.76 -8.21 1.38
C GLU A 66 10.14 -6.91 1.89
N TRP A 67 10.72 -5.76 1.52
CA TRP A 67 10.16 -4.45 1.86
C TRP A 67 8.76 -4.28 1.29
N ALA A 68 8.56 -4.53 -0.02
CA ALA A 68 7.27 -4.37 -0.68
C ALA A 68 6.19 -5.31 -0.12
N ARG A 69 6.55 -6.57 0.20
CA ARG A 69 5.64 -7.52 0.86
C ARG A 69 5.25 -7.05 2.25
N SER A 70 6.22 -6.62 3.06
CA SER A 70 5.95 -6.09 4.41
C SER A 70 5.05 -4.85 4.34
N TYR A 71 5.28 -3.98 3.36
CA TYR A 71 4.49 -2.79 3.11
C TYR A 71 3.05 -3.19 2.75
N ARG A 72 2.86 -4.04 1.75
CA ARG A 72 1.52 -4.53 1.39
C ARG A 72 0.80 -5.15 2.60
N LEU A 73 1.50 -5.98 3.37
CA LEU A 73 0.94 -6.65 4.54
C LEU A 73 0.53 -5.67 5.66
N ALA A 74 1.35 -4.64 5.91
CA ALA A 74 1.07 -3.60 6.90
C ALA A 74 -0.28 -2.92 6.64
N PHE A 75 -0.59 -2.69 5.36
CA PHE A 75 -1.82 -2.03 4.95
C PHE A 75 -2.98 -2.97 4.63
N ALA A 76 -2.72 -4.25 4.35
CA ALA A 76 -3.75 -5.23 3.98
C ALA A 76 -4.84 -5.44 5.05
N GLN A 77 -4.52 -5.20 6.32
CA GLN A 77 -5.49 -5.27 7.43
C GLN A 77 -6.47 -4.09 7.44
N HIS A 78 -6.08 -2.97 6.82
CA HIS A 78 -6.77 -1.70 6.89
C HIS A 78 -6.78 -0.98 5.53
N PRO A 79 -7.20 -1.63 4.43
CA PRO A 79 -6.99 -1.09 3.08
C PRO A 79 -7.72 0.24 2.85
N LEU A 80 -8.81 0.49 3.58
CA LEU A 80 -9.57 1.75 3.54
C LEU A 80 -8.85 2.95 4.17
N VAL A 81 -7.68 2.75 4.80
CA VAL A 81 -6.84 3.89 5.24
C VAL A 81 -6.10 4.53 4.08
N VAL A 82 -5.77 3.76 3.02
CA VAL A 82 -4.95 4.23 1.90
C VAL A 82 -5.50 5.53 1.29
N PRO A 83 -6.79 5.62 0.89
CA PRO A 83 -7.32 6.84 0.28
C PRO A 83 -7.25 8.05 1.21
N ILE A 84 -7.31 7.85 2.52
CA ILE A 84 -7.30 8.91 3.53
C ILE A 84 -5.87 9.43 3.72
N LEU A 85 -4.90 8.53 3.81
CA LEU A 85 -3.49 8.88 3.99
C LEU A 85 -2.93 9.61 2.76
N MET A 86 -3.48 9.36 1.57
CA MET A 86 -3.07 10.06 0.33
C MET A 86 -3.68 11.47 0.18
N THR A 87 -4.49 11.95 1.15
CA THR A 87 -5.07 13.31 1.09
C THR A 87 -4.17 14.41 1.63
N THR A 88 -3.09 14.06 2.33
CA THR A 88 -2.17 15.02 2.95
C THR A 88 -0.72 14.55 2.84
N PRO A 89 0.25 15.47 2.68
CA PRO A 89 1.68 15.12 2.74
C PRO A 89 2.02 14.37 4.03
N ALA A 90 2.85 13.35 3.92
CA ALA A 90 3.38 12.62 5.06
C ALA A 90 4.51 13.41 5.74
N SER A 91 4.54 13.40 7.06
CA SER A 91 5.62 13.98 7.88
C SER A 91 6.04 13.07 9.05
N SER A 92 5.48 11.86 9.13
CA SER A 92 5.75 10.84 10.13
C SER A 92 7.21 10.43 10.08
N SER A 93 7.90 10.59 11.20
CA SER A 93 9.32 10.20 11.33
C SER A 93 9.55 8.71 11.11
N VAL A 94 8.57 7.86 11.46
CA VAL A 94 8.64 6.41 11.24
C VAL A 94 8.70 6.11 9.76
N LEU A 95 7.77 6.66 8.97
CA LEU A 95 7.74 6.46 7.53
C LEU A 95 8.96 7.09 6.84
N LEU A 96 9.37 8.28 7.25
CA LEU A 96 10.54 8.94 6.68
C LEU A 96 11.84 8.16 6.93
N ALA A 97 11.97 7.46 8.07
CA ALA A 97 13.12 6.60 8.33
C ALA A 97 13.17 5.39 7.38
N GLU A 98 12.02 4.80 7.06
CA GLU A 98 11.95 3.70 6.08
C GLU A 98 12.30 4.17 4.66
N TYR A 99 11.85 5.38 4.28
CA TYR A 99 12.24 5.97 3.00
C TYR A 99 13.72 6.35 2.94
N GLU A 100 14.33 6.73 4.07
CA GLU A 100 15.77 6.94 4.16
C GLU A 100 16.53 5.62 3.89
N ASP A 101 16.09 4.51 4.50
CA ASP A 101 16.64 3.18 4.21
C ASP A 101 16.54 2.82 2.72
N PHE A 102 15.39 3.12 2.09
CA PHE A 102 15.19 2.94 0.65
C PHE A 102 16.14 3.83 -0.17
N ALA A 103 16.28 5.10 0.18
CA ALA A 103 17.13 6.05 -0.52
C ALA A 103 18.61 5.64 -0.48
N ILE A 104 19.08 5.20 0.68
CA ILE A 104 20.44 4.68 0.88
C ILE A 104 20.65 3.44 0.01
N ALA A 105 19.72 2.48 0.06
CA ALA A 105 19.79 1.24 -0.72
C ALA A 105 19.78 1.50 -2.24
N ALA A 106 18.89 2.38 -2.72
CA ALA A 106 18.81 2.76 -4.13
C ALA A 106 20.11 3.41 -4.63
N GLN A 107 20.68 4.34 -3.85
CA GLN A 107 21.94 5.00 -4.21
C GLN A 107 23.12 4.01 -4.21
N SER A 108 23.11 2.99 -3.34
CA SER A 108 24.16 1.96 -3.30
C SER A 108 24.25 1.14 -4.60
N VAL A 109 23.17 1.06 -5.37
CA VAL A 109 23.12 0.39 -6.68
C VAL A 109 23.20 1.36 -7.87
N GLY A 110 23.48 2.64 -7.61
CA GLY A 110 23.81 3.64 -8.63
C GLY A 110 22.66 4.54 -9.08
N TRP A 111 21.50 4.53 -8.43
CA TRP A 111 20.46 5.53 -8.69
C TRP A 111 20.92 6.93 -8.28
N SER A 112 20.62 7.95 -9.08
CA SER A 112 20.91 9.33 -8.72
C SER A 112 19.92 9.87 -7.69
N SER A 113 20.32 10.86 -6.90
CA SER A 113 19.43 11.49 -5.90
C SER A 113 18.14 12.05 -6.52
N SER A 114 18.17 12.51 -7.77
CA SER A 114 16.98 12.99 -8.49
C SER A 114 15.99 11.88 -8.87
N GLU A 115 16.43 10.63 -8.93
CA GLU A 115 15.61 9.49 -9.35
C GLU A 115 15.02 8.70 -8.16
N VAL A 116 15.55 8.90 -6.95
CA VAL A 116 15.11 8.16 -5.74
C VAL A 116 13.62 8.35 -5.48
N LEU A 117 13.12 9.59 -5.47
CA LEU A 117 11.70 9.85 -5.20
C LEU A 117 10.77 9.30 -6.30
N PRO A 118 11.05 9.49 -7.60
CA PRO A 118 10.29 8.82 -8.67
C PRO A 118 10.27 7.29 -8.53
N LEU A 119 11.42 6.68 -8.24
CA LEU A 119 11.53 5.22 -8.07
C LEU A 119 10.72 4.74 -6.86
N LEU A 120 10.90 5.38 -5.70
CA LEU A 120 10.13 5.10 -4.49
C LEU A 120 8.62 5.21 -4.76
N THR A 121 8.20 6.30 -5.39
CA THR A 121 6.79 6.57 -5.72
C THR A 121 6.21 5.52 -6.67
N ALA A 122 7.01 5.02 -7.62
CA ALA A 122 6.58 3.95 -8.52
C ALA A 122 6.31 2.64 -7.75
N PHE A 123 7.20 2.25 -6.83
CA PHE A 123 6.96 1.11 -5.96
C PHE A 123 5.76 1.32 -5.04
N GLU A 124 5.64 2.48 -4.39
CA GLU A 124 4.50 2.77 -3.52
C GLU A 124 3.17 2.75 -4.28
N SER A 125 3.11 3.36 -5.45
CA SER A 125 1.89 3.39 -6.26
C SER A 125 1.44 1.97 -6.61
N PHE A 126 2.38 1.09 -6.95
CA PHE A 126 2.11 -0.32 -7.19
C PHE A 126 1.63 -1.05 -5.92
N ILE A 127 2.36 -0.90 -4.81
CA ILE A 127 2.05 -1.57 -3.53
C ILE A 127 0.67 -1.12 -3.03
N LEU A 128 0.44 0.19 -2.92
CA LEU A 128 -0.81 0.76 -2.42
C LEU A 128 -1.97 0.47 -3.37
N GLY A 129 -1.74 0.44 -4.70
CA GLY A 129 -2.73 -0.05 -5.66
C GLY A 129 -3.16 -1.49 -5.37
N SER A 130 -2.20 -2.39 -5.13
CA SER A 130 -2.48 -3.78 -4.79
C SER A 130 -3.20 -3.97 -3.44
N VAL A 131 -3.08 -3.01 -2.52
CA VAL A 131 -3.82 -2.99 -1.26
C VAL A 131 -5.26 -2.54 -1.50
N LEU A 132 -5.49 -1.54 -2.35
CA LEU A 132 -6.83 -1.09 -2.68
C LEU A 132 -7.66 -2.19 -3.36
N ASP A 133 -7.02 -3.03 -4.17
CA ASP A 133 -7.66 -4.21 -4.76
C ASP A 133 -8.23 -5.17 -3.68
N LEU A 134 -7.60 -5.25 -2.51
CA LEU A 134 -8.10 -6.06 -1.38
C LEU A 134 -9.38 -5.51 -0.74
N ALA A 135 -9.69 -4.22 -0.93
CA ALA A 135 -10.93 -3.63 -0.44
C ALA A 135 -12.11 -3.83 -1.39
N GLY A 136 -11.85 -4.26 -2.64
CA GLY A 136 -12.85 -4.49 -3.67
C GLY A 136 -13.39 -5.93 -3.68
N PRO A 137 -14.25 -6.26 -4.66
CA PRO A 137 -14.61 -7.65 -4.94
C PRO A 137 -13.38 -8.48 -5.29
N ALA A 138 -13.38 -9.77 -4.92
CA ALA A 138 -12.29 -10.71 -5.21
C ALA A 138 -11.92 -10.78 -6.71
N VAL A 139 -12.90 -10.54 -7.60
CA VAL A 139 -12.69 -10.31 -9.03
C VAL A 139 -13.52 -9.10 -9.47
N MET A 140 -12.86 -8.07 -10.00
CA MET A 140 -13.52 -6.81 -10.41
C MET A 140 -14.26 -6.88 -11.74
N PHE A 141 -14.06 -7.95 -12.51
CA PHE A 141 -14.59 -8.10 -13.87
C PHE A 141 -15.55 -9.27 -13.93
N ASP A 142 -16.56 -9.19 -14.78
CA ASP A 142 -17.48 -10.29 -15.06
C ASP A 142 -17.89 -10.25 -16.54
N PRO A 143 -17.36 -11.16 -17.39
CA PRO A 143 -17.70 -11.22 -18.80
C PRO A 143 -18.99 -12.01 -19.09
N ALA A 144 -19.73 -12.47 -18.09
CA ALA A 144 -20.92 -13.29 -18.28
C ALA A 144 -21.93 -12.67 -19.26
N GLY A 145 -22.37 -13.45 -20.23
CA GLY A 145 -23.29 -13.02 -21.29
C GLY A 145 -22.65 -12.19 -22.41
N GLN A 146 -21.34 -11.96 -22.36
CA GLN A 146 -20.58 -11.22 -23.37
C GLN A 146 -19.42 -12.03 -23.97
N GLU A 147 -19.42 -13.35 -23.79
CA GLU A 147 -18.31 -14.25 -24.13
C GLU A 147 -18.03 -14.28 -25.63
N ALA A 148 -19.07 -14.19 -26.47
CA ALA A 148 -18.92 -14.11 -27.92
C ALA A 148 -18.20 -12.83 -28.37
N SER A 149 -18.38 -11.74 -27.63
CA SER A 149 -17.75 -10.44 -27.90
C SER A 149 -16.32 -10.34 -27.33
N PHE A 150 -16.05 -11.02 -26.20
CA PHE A 150 -14.75 -10.98 -25.51
C PHE A 150 -14.16 -12.38 -25.24
N PRO A 151 -13.98 -13.22 -26.28
CA PRO A 151 -13.67 -14.64 -26.10
C PRO A 151 -12.32 -14.91 -25.41
N ASN A 152 -11.32 -14.04 -25.58
CA ASN A 152 -10.03 -14.20 -24.91
C ASN A 152 -10.11 -13.87 -23.42
N PHE A 153 -10.82 -12.79 -23.08
CA PHE A 153 -10.99 -12.38 -21.69
C PHE A 153 -11.92 -13.35 -20.93
N ALA A 154 -13.00 -13.80 -21.56
CA ALA A 154 -13.88 -14.82 -20.99
C ALA A 154 -13.13 -16.13 -20.67
N ARG A 155 -12.20 -16.57 -21.53
CA ARG A 155 -11.34 -17.73 -21.24
C ARG A 155 -10.41 -17.50 -20.05
N ALA A 156 -9.79 -16.32 -19.95
CA ALA A 156 -8.94 -15.96 -18.81
C ALA A 156 -9.75 -15.84 -17.50
N TYR A 157 -10.99 -15.33 -17.58
CA TYR A 157 -11.89 -15.28 -16.44
C TYR A 157 -12.32 -16.69 -16.00
N ALA A 158 -12.64 -17.57 -16.95
CA ALA A 158 -13.05 -18.95 -16.64
C ALA A 158 -11.97 -19.75 -15.91
N SER A 159 -10.68 -19.50 -16.17
CA SER A 159 -9.58 -20.17 -15.44
C SER A 159 -9.51 -19.80 -13.96
N LEU A 160 -10.14 -18.70 -13.53
CA LEU A 160 -10.19 -18.34 -12.10
C LEU A 160 -10.94 -19.38 -11.25
N SER A 161 -11.76 -20.24 -11.87
CA SER A 161 -12.42 -21.36 -11.17
C SER A 161 -11.45 -22.42 -10.63
N GLU A 162 -10.19 -22.42 -11.08
CA GLU A 162 -9.13 -23.31 -10.60
C GLU A 162 -8.34 -22.72 -9.41
N GLU A 163 -8.55 -21.45 -9.08
CA GLU A 163 -7.81 -20.70 -8.07
C GLU A 163 -8.56 -20.65 -6.72
N ASP A 164 -7.92 -20.10 -5.68
CA ASP A 164 -8.55 -19.88 -4.36
C ASP A 164 -9.76 -18.94 -4.49
N PRO A 165 -10.98 -19.35 -4.12
CA PRO A 165 -12.16 -18.48 -4.21
C PRO A 165 -12.07 -17.20 -3.36
N GLN A 166 -11.23 -17.17 -2.32
CA GLN A 166 -11.06 -15.99 -1.45
C GLN A 166 -10.03 -14.99 -2.01
N ASP A 167 -9.07 -15.45 -2.82
CA ASP A 167 -8.03 -14.62 -3.42
C ASP A 167 -7.61 -15.18 -4.79
N PRO A 168 -8.51 -15.19 -5.78
CA PRO A 168 -8.24 -15.82 -7.07
C PRO A 168 -7.27 -15.00 -7.93
N VAL A 169 -7.02 -13.74 -7.57
CA VAL A 169 -6.27 -12.78 -8.40
C VAL A 169 -5.27 -11.94 -7.60
N ALA A 170 -5.67 -11.33 -6.48
CA ALA A 170 -4.96 -10.17 -5.93
C ALA A 170 -3.53 -10.48 -5.46
N THR A 171 -3.33 -11.57 -4.72
CA THR A 171 -1.96 -11.93 -4.27
C THR A 171 -1.07 -12.36 -5.43
N ARG A 172 -1.59 -13.14 -6.38
CA ARG A 172 -0.82 -13.56 -7.56
C ARG A 172 -0.47 -12.37 -8.46
N ALA A 173 -1.42 -11.44 -8.64
CA ALA A 173 -1.21 -10.20 -9.39
C ALA A 173 -0.12 -9.33 -8.74
N PHE A 174 -0.13 -9.20 -7.40
CA PHE A 174 0.91 -8.50 -6.66
C PHE A 174 2.29 -9.15 -6.85
N GLU A 175 2.43 -10.46 -6.64
CA GLU A 175 3.74 -11.12 -6.77
C GLU A 175 4.27 -11.06 -8.22
N MET A 176 3.39 -11.18 -9.22
CA MET A 176 3.74 -11.04 -10.63
C MET A 176 4.21 -9.61 -10.95
N GLY A 177 3.45 -8.59 -10.53
CA GLY A 177 3.81 -7.19 -10.76
C GLY A 177 5.10 -6.77 -10.02
N LEU A 178 5.27 -7.23 -8.78
CA LEU A 178 6.47 -6.99 -7.98
C LEU A 178 7.70 -7.58 -8.67
N SER A 179 7.58 -8.82 -9.17
CA SER A 179 8.66 -9.47 -9.91
C SER A 179 9.06 -8.68 -11.17
N MET A 180 8.09 -8.13 -11.91
CA MET A 180 8.35 -7.31 -13.10
C MET A 180 9.03 -5.97 -12.76
N LEU A 181 8.59 -5.31 -11.68
CA LEU A 181 9.19 -4.06 -11.21
C LEU A 181 10.63 -4.28 -10.73
N VAL A 182 10.86 -5.28 -9.88
CA VAL A 182 12.19 -5.62 -9.35
C VAL A 182 13.16 -5.99 -10.46
N ALA A 183 12.71 -6.73 -11.48
CA ALA A 183 13.56 -7.10 -12.62
C ALA A 183 14.13 -5.88 -13.39
N ASN A 184 13.51 -4.71 -13.26
CA ASN A 184 13.92 -3.47 -13.91
C ASN A 184 14.30 -2.36 -12.91
N ALA A 185 14.55 -2.71 -11.64
CA ALA A 185 14.76 -1.75 -10.55
C ALA A 185 16.20 -1.25 -10.43
N ARG A 186 17.07 -1.52 -11.40
CA ARG A 186 18.42 -0.94 -11.47
C ARG A 186 18.43 0.23 -12.47
N PRO A 187 19.29 1.24 -12.25
CA PRO A 187 19.44 2.32 -13.21
C PRO A 187 19.87 1.74 -14.55
N ARG A 188 19.34 2.29 -15.64
CA ARG A 188 19.83 1.93 -16.98
C ARG A 188 21.23 2.51 -17.11
N SER A 189 22.21 1.67 -17.45
CA SER A 189 23.56 2.11 -17.76
C SER A 189 23.48 3.25 -18.78
N ALA A 190 23.99 4.43 -18.43
CA ALA A 190 24.17 5.50 -19.38
C ALA A 190 25.02 4.97 -20.54
N THR A 191 24.43 4.90 -21.73
CA THR A 191 25.10 4.47 -22.96
C THR A 191 25.94 5.61 -23.50
#